data_AF-A0A1I6XRC3-F1
#
_entry.id   AF-A0A1I6XRC3-F1
#
_cell.length_a   1.000
_cell.length_b   1.000
_cell.length_c   1.000
_cell.angle_alpha   90.00
_cell.angle_beta   90.00
_cell.angle_gamma   90.00
#
_symmetry.space_group_name_H-M   'P 1'
#
loop_
_entity.id
_entity.type
_entity.pdbx_description
1 polymer ?
#
loop_
_entity_poly.entity_id
_entity_poly.type
_entity_poly.pdbx_seq_one_letter_code
_entity_poly.pdbx_strand_id
1 'polypeptide(L)'
;MTGACRLRVEMRPEPARQNRDTKGGNRGVTMNAATREQDKTAAPNVRINIRSVDMDKPRAWLAAGFEDFRQATSVSLAYGMFWVGLSIAITAGAFTLGLWHWLLPLIAGFMFLGPLVAVGSYGISRAIEAGRVPNLGDAFGAWKGHAGQLAMMGVMMMIFFLAWIRLATLLFALFFGLEAPNPETLYSSLLTTPDGLIMLAVGTAIGGVLAFGAFTISVVAIPTLMDQDLTFMEGIEASIRSVAKNFRPMLLWAAILTGCVLVGVMTFYIGLALILPVLGHASWHAYEDLVRIEPLEKLES
;
A
#
# COMPACT_ATOMS: atom_id res chain seq x y z
N MET A 1 -9.96 -38.26 -48.41
CA MET A 1 -11.39 -38.38 -48.73
C MET A 1 -12.17 -37.72 -47.62
N THR A 2 -12.78 -36.60 -47.98
CA THR A 2 -13.41 -35.60 -47.11
C THR A 2 -14.87 -35.97 -46.87
N GLY A 3 -15.37 -35.84 -45.65
CA GLY A 3 -16.78 -36.11 -45.32
C GLY A 3 -17.22 -35.34 -44.09
N ALA A 4 -17.55 -34.06 -44.28
CA ALA A 4 -18.12 -33.18 -43.27
C ALA A 4 -19.62 -33.49 -43.07
N CYS A 5 -20.05 -33.70 -41.82
CA CYS A 5 -21.47 -33.74 -41.46
C CYS A 5 -21.83 -32.47 -40.67
N ARG A 6 -22.44 -31.51 -41.39
CA ARG A 6 -23.04 -30.28 -40.85
C ARG A 6 -24.40 -30.62 -40.25
N LEU A 7 -24.57 -30.44 -38.94
CA LEU A 7 -25.90 -30.42 -38.31
C LEU A 7 -26.43 -28.98 -38.28
N ARG A 8 -27.65 -28.87 -38.81
CA ARG A 8 -28.39 -27.66 -39.14
C ARG A 8 -29.11 -27.13 -37.89
N VAL A 9 -29.01 -25.82 -37.70
CA VAL A 9 -29.72 -25.00 -36.71
C VAL A 9 -31.20 -24.95 -37.09
N GLU A 10 -32.08 -25.41 -36.21
CA GLU A 10 -33.53 -25.26 -36.34
C GLU A 10 -33.98 -24.08 -35.45
N MET A 11 -34.35 -22.96 -36.07
CA MET A 11 -34.91 -21.78 -35.40
C MET A 11 -36.36 -22.04 -34.99
N ARG A 12 -36.67 -21.89 -33.70
CA ARG A 12 -38.04 -21.93 -33.16
C ARG A 12 -38.68 -20.52 -33.27
N PRO A 13 -39.92 -20.39 -33.78
CA PRO A 13 -40.56 -19.07 -33.93
C PRO A 13 -41.13 -18.52 -32.63
N GLU A 14 -41.04 -17.19 -32.50
CA GLU A 14 -41.53 -16.32 -31.43
C GLU A 14 -43.04 -16.04 -31.59
N PRO A 15 -43.88 -16.15 -30.54
CA PRO A 15 -45.26 -15.67 -30.62
C PRO A 15 -45.40 -14.21 -30.18
N ALA A 16 -46.17 -13.50 -30.99
CA ALA A 16 -46.47 -12.06 -31.00
C ALA A 16 -46.93 -11.44 -29.67
N ARG A 17 -46.51 -10.17 -29.48
CA ARG A 17 -47.08 -9.17 -28.57
C ARG A 17 -48.58 -9.02 -28.79
N GLN A 18 -49.36 -9.04 -27.70
CA GLN A 18 -50.72 -8.54 -27.71
C GLN A 18 -50.84 -7.34 -26.76
N ASN A 19 -51.04 -6.19 -27.38
CA ASN A 19 -51.30 -4.90 -26.75
C ASN A 19 -52.76 -4.88 -26.29
N ARG A 20 -53.03 -4.60 -25.01
CA ARG A 20 -54.39 -4.31 -24.53
C ARG A 20 -54.37 -3.05 -23.66
N ASP A 21 -54.68 -1.95 -24.32
CA ASP A 21 -55.18 -0.74 -23.68
C ASP A 21 -56.55 -1.03 -23.05
N THR A 22 -56.79 -0.54 -21.82
CA THR A 22 -58.06 0.13 -21.45
C THR A 22 -58.00 0.74 -20.04
N LYS A 23 -58.07 2.07 -20.03
CA LYS A 23 -58.82 2.95 -19.12
C LYS A 23 -58.68 2.80 -17.59
N GLY A 24 -58.03 3.80 -17.00
CA GLY A 24 -58.75 4.86 -16.26
C GLY A 24 -59.26 4.50 -14.87
N GLY A 25 -58.44 4.76 -13.85
CA GLY A 25 -58.84 4.77 -12.45
C GLY A 25 -57.92 5.66 -11.62
N ASN A 26 -58.23 6.95 -11.57
CA ASN A 26 -57.54 7.95 -10.76
C ASN A 26 -57.82 7.70 -9.27
N ARG A 27 -56.81 7.33 -8.47
CA ARG A 27 -56.78 7.45 -7.00
C ARG A 27 -55.35 7.28 -6.48
N GLY A 28 -54.83 8.33 -5.84
CA GLY A 28 -53.72 8.23 -4.88
C GLY A 28 -52.33 8.55 -5.42
N VAL A 29 -52.08 9.79 -5.85
CA VAL A 29 -50.72 10.34 -5.82
C VAL A 29 -50.42 10.72 -4.37
N THR A 30 -49.96 9.74 -3.59
CA THR A 30 -49.17 10.00 -2.39
C THR A 30 -47.71 9.78 -2.75
N MET A 31 -46.94 10.86 -2.66
CA MET A 31 -45.47 10.89 -2.62
C MET A 31 -44.89 9.67 -1.89
N ASN A 32 -44.23 8.78 -2.63
CA ASN A 32 -43.19 7.92 -2.08
C ASN A 32 -41.84 8.47 -2.54
N ALA A 33 -41.49 9.64 -1.99
CA ALA A 33 -40.16 10.24 -2.07
C ALA A 33 -39.25 9.75 -0.92
N ALA A 34 -39.38 8.46 -0.55
CA ALA A 34 -38.67 7.87 0.59
C ALA A 34 -38.21 6.43 0.33
N THR A 35 -37.86 6.09 -0.91
CA THR A 35 -37.29 4.76 -1.25
C THR A 35 -35.95 4.87 -1.98
N ARG A 36 -35.18 5.93 -1.73
CA ARG A 36 -33.87 6.13 -2.36
C ARG A 36 -32.77 6.65 -1.42
N GLU A 37 -32.86 6.34 -0.13
CA GLU A 37 -31.77 6.57 0.84
C GLU A 37 -31.57 5.36 1.76
N GLN A 38 -31.51 4.17 1.18
CA GLN A 38 -30.82 3.04 1.81
C GLN A 38 -30.11 2.28 0.69
N ASP A 39 -29.07 2.90 0.13
CA ASP A 39 -27.92 2.10 -0.28
C ASP A 39 -27.35 1.51 1.02
N LYS A 40 -27.91 0.35 1.40
CA LYS A 40 -27.34 -0.51 2.41
C LYS A 40 -25.91 -0.73 1.97
N THR A 41 -24.97 -0.03 2.63
CA THR A 41 -23.56 -0.41 2.78
C THR A 41 -23.47 -1.90 2.51
N ALA A 42 -23.04 -2.27 1.30
CA ALA A 42 -23.00 -3.66 0.88
C ALA A 42 -22.21 -4.39 1.96
N ALA A 43 -22.88 -5.24 2.74
CA ALA A 43 -22.21 -6.00 3.78
C ALA A 43 -21.05 -6.73 3.08
N PRO A 44 -19.81 -6.65 3.59
CA PRO A 44 -18.69 -7.27 2.93
C PRO A 44 -19.03 -8.75 2.74
N ASN A 45 -18.98 -9.24 1.49
CA ASN A 45 -19.26 -10.64 1.13
C ASN A 45 -18.22 -11.63 1.71
N VAL A 46 -17.29 -11.12 2.52
CA VAL A 46 -16.08 -11.76 3.00
C VAL A 46 -15.88 -11.38 4.46
N ARG A 47 -15.70 -12.37 5.34
CA ARG A 47 -15.25 -12.12 6.72
C ARG A 47 -13.73 -12.17 6.80
N ILE A 48 -13.15 -11.08 7.31
CA ILE A 48 -11.71 -10.96 7.58
C ILE A 48 -11.44 -11.49 8.99
N ASN A 49 -10.75 -12.63 9.08
CA ASN A 49 -10.30 -13.21 10.35
C ASN A 49 -8.81 -12.93 10.57
N ILE A 50 -8.49 -12.19 11.63
CA ILE A 50 -7.11 -11.84 11.99
C ILE A 50 -6.50 -12.96 12.84
N ARG A 51 -5.37 -13.48 12.40
CA ARG A 51 -4.62 -14.54 13.09
C ARG A 51 -3.64 -13.99 14.12
N SER A 52 -3.38 -14.77 15.15
CA SER A 52 -2.24 -14.53 16.04
C SER A 52 -0.99 -15.15 15.44
N VAL A 53 0.12 -14.42 15.44
CA VAL A 53 1.41 -14.87 14.92
C VAL A 53 2.49 -14.80 16.00
N ASP A 54 3.44 -15.72 15.93
CA ASP A 54 4.58 -15.80 16.85
C ASP A 54 5.71 -14.84 16.45
N MET A 55 6.67 -14.64 17.36
CA MET A 55 7.78 -13.67 17.21
C MET A 55 8.84 -14.07 16.17
N ASP A 56 8.82 -15.32 15.69
CA ASP A 56 9.71 -15.85 14.64
C ASP A 56 9.21 -15.54 13.23
N LYS A 57 7.91 -15.25 13.08
CA LYS A 57 7.26 -15.00 11.78
C LYS A 57 7.87 -13.86 10.96
N PRO A 58 8.29 -12.71 11.53
CA PRO A 58 8.97 -11.66 10.75
C PRO A 58 10.21 -12.14 9.99
N ARG A 59 10.96 -13.12 10.52
CA ARG A 59 12.11 -13.71 9.82
C ARG A 59 11.67 -14.64 8.71
N ALA A 60 10.61 -15.42 8.94
CA ALA A 60 10.04 -16.31 7.94
C ALA A 60 9.49 -15.53 6.74
N TRP A 61 8.79 -14.40 6.98
CA TRP A 61 8.30 -13.51 5.92
C TRP A 61 9.45 -12.95 5.09
N LEU A 62 10.54 -12.53 5.72
CA LEU A 62 11.72 -12.04 5.01
C LEU A 62 12.38 -13.13 4.15
N ALA A 63 12.47 -14.36 4.66
CA ALA A 63 13.01 -15.50 3.92
C ALA A 63 12.12 -15.86 2.71
N ALA A 64 10.80 -15.88 2.90
CA ALA A 64 9.84 -16.11 1.80
C ALA A 64 9.92 -15.00 0.74
N GLY A 65 9.98 -13.74 1.18
CA GLY A 65 10.15 -12.60 0.26
C GLY A 65 11.47 -12.62 -0.52
N PHE A 66 12.54 -13.17 0.08
CA PHE A 66 13.80 -13.38 -0.62
C PHE A 66 13.71 -14.51 -1.66
N GLU A 67 12.95 -15.57 -1.40
CA GLU A 67 12.73 -16.63 -2.39
C GLU A 67 11.88 -16.13 -3.57
N ASP A 68 10.85 -15.32 -3.32
CA ASP A 68 10.09 -14.64 -4.39
C ASP A 68 10.98 -13.74 -5.23
N PHE A 69 11.86 -12.97 -4.58
CA PHE A 69 12.85 -12.16 -5.28
C PHE A 69 13.75 -13.04 -6.16
N ARG A 70 14.21 -14.18 -5.65
CA ARG A 70 15.08 -15.10 -6.40
C ARG A 70 14.36 -15.66 -7.63
N GLN A 71 13.09 -16.03 -7.48
CA GLN A 71 12.24 -16.52 -8.58
C GLN A 71 11.96 -15.45 -9.64
N ALA A 72 11.82 -14.18 -9.24
CA ALA A 72 11.51 -13.06 -10.13
C ALA A 72 12.63 -12.02 -10.28
N THR A 73 13.90 -12.44 -10.13
CA THR A 73 15.07 -11.54 -9.96
C THR A 73 15.12 -10.39 -10.96
N SER A 74 14.92 -10.67 -12.25
CA SER A 74 15.01 -9.63 -13.30
C SER A 74 13.92 -8.57 -13.19
N VAL A 75 12.67 -8.98 -12.92
CA VAL A 75 11.51 -8.10 -12.80
C VAL A 75 11.59 -7.31 -11.49
N SER A 76 11.89 -7.98 -10.38
CA SER A 76 12.03 -7.36 -9.07
C SER A 76 13.18 -6.36 -9.05
N LEU A 77 14.35 -6.69 -9.64
CA LEU A 77 15.47 -5.75 -9.72
C LEU A 77 15.17 -4.56 -10.61
N ALA A 78 14.51 -4.76 -11.76
CA ALA A 78 14.10 -3.65 -12.62
C ALA A 78 13.12 -2.71 -11.91
N TYR A 79 12.17 -3.26 -11.13
CA TYR A 79 11.25 -2.49 -10.30
C TYR A 79 11.98 -1.72 -9.19
N GLY A 80 12.92 -2.35 -8.50
CA GLY A 80 13.76 -1.67 -7.49
C GLY A 80 14.61 -0.56 -8.11
N MET A 81 15.22 -0.80 -9.27
CA MET A 81 16.05 0.17 -9.97
C MET A 81 15.26 1.40 -10.42
N PHE A 82 13.98 1.23 -10.79
CA PHE A 82 13.09 2.35 -11.08
C PHE A 82 12.97 3.30 -9.87
N TRP A 83 12.76 2.76 -8.66
CA TRP A 83 12.68 3.57 -7.44
C TRP A 83 14.01 4.20 -7.04
N VAL A 84 15.14 3.52 -7.27
CA VAL A 84 16.47 4.11 -7.09
C VAL A 84 16.68 5.28 -8.05
N GLY A 85 16.38 5.10 -9.34
CA GLY A 85 16.47 6.14 -10.34
C GLY A 85 15.60 7.35 -10.01
N LEU A 86 14.37 7.11 -9.55
CA LEU A 86 13.47 8.17 -9.10
C LEU A 86 14.02 8.91 -7.88
N SER A 87 14.56 8.19 -6.89
CA SER A 87 15.14 8.78 -5.67
C SER A 87 16.37 9.64 -5.98
N ILE A 88 17.23 9.17 -6.89
CA ILE A 88 18.40 9.94 -7.36
C ILE A 88 17.93 11.18 -8.14
N ALA A 89 16.93 11.05 -9.02
CA ALA A 89 16.40 12.18 -9.78
C ALA A 89 15.80 13.26 -8.87
N ILE A 90 15.05 12.87 -7.84
CA ILE A 90 14.51 13.79 -6.82
C ILE A 90 15.65 14.45 -6.06
N THR A 91 16.66 13.68 -5.65
CA THR A 91 17.81 14.21 -4.91
C THR A 91 18.59 15.22 -5.76
N ALA A 92 18.92 14.88 -7.00
CA ALA A 92 19.60 15.76 -7.94
C ALA A 92 18.78 17.02 -8.24
N GLY A 93 17.47 16.88 -8.44
CA GLY A 93 16.55 18.00 -8.63
C GLY A 93 16.50 18.95 -7.43
N ALA A 94 16.55 18.42 -6.21
CA ALA A 94 16.61 19.26 -5.02
C ALA A 94 17.90 20.09 -4.95
N PHE A 95 19.05 19.52 -5.36
CA PHE A 95 20.30 20.27 -5.44
C PHE A 95 20.26 21.35 -6.53
N THR A 96 19.76 21.04 -7.73
CA THR A 96 19.72 22.00 -8.84
C THR A 96 18.75 23.16 -8.60
N LEU A 97 17.67 22.92 -7.85
CA LEU A 97 16.67 23.93 -7.47
C LEU A 97 17.02 24.69 -6.18
N GLY A 98 18.14 24.39 -5.53
CA GLY A 98 18.52 25.02 -4.25
C GLY A 98 17.66 24.57 -3.05
N LEU A 99 16.89 23.49 -3.20
CA LEU A 99 16.01 22.90 -2.18
C LEU A 99 16.73 21.83 -1.33
N TRP A 100 18.06 21.87 -1.26
CA TRP A 100 18.88 20.87 -0.57
C TRP A 100 18.52 20.69 0.91
N HIS A 101 18.05 21.74 1.58
CA HIS A 101 17.62 21.70 2.99
C HIS A 101 16.38 20.82 3.22
N TRP A 102 15.57 20.59 2.18
CA TRP A 102 14.43 19.66 2.24
C TRP A 102 14.84 18.19 2.14
N LEU A 103 16.07 17.88 1.74
CA LEU A 103 16.52 16.49 1.55
C LEU A 103 16.44 15.68 2.84
N LEU A 104 16.82 16.24 3.98
CA LEU A 104 16.75 15.55 5.27
C LEU A 104 15.31 15.13 5.62
N PRO A 105 14.32 16.05 5.64
CA PRO A 105 12.92 15.68 5.79
C PRO A 105 12.40 14.74 4.70
N LEU A 106 12.79 14.90 3.44
CA LEU A 106 12.35 14.06 2.32
C LEU A 106 12.82 12.61 2.49
N ILE A 107 14.10 12.41 2.80
CA ILE A 107 14.70 11.10 3.02
C ILE A 107 14.06 10.43 4.23
N ALA A 108 13.89 11.15 5.35
CA ALA A 108 13.23 10.63 6.53
C ALA A 108 11.74 10.29 6.24
N GLY A 109 11.07 11.09 5.42
CA GLY A 109 9.69 10.89 5.02
C GLY A 109 9.47 9.77 4.00
N PHE A 110 10.54 9.22 3.41
CA PHE A 110 10.45 8.09 2.47
C PHE A 110 9.70 6.88 3.07
N MET A 111 9.76 6.70 4.40
CA MET A 111 8.99 5.68 5.13
C MET A 111 7.49 5.73 4.85
N PHE A 112 6.90 6.92 4.65
CA PHE A 112 5.47 7.06 4.37
C PHE A 112 5.09 6.58 2.98
N LEU A 113 6.04 6.57 2.03
CA LEU A 113 5.81 6.09 0.67
C LEU A 113 6.01 4.57 0.55
N GLY A 114 6.71 3.95 1.50
CA GLY A 114 7.04 2.52 1.49
C GLY A 114 5.86 1.59 1.15
N PRO A 115 4.68 1.74 1.79
CA PRO A 115 3.52 0.89 1.49
C PRO A 115 3.01 1.01 0.05
N LEU A 116 3.13 2.19 -0.58
CA LEU A 116 2.76 2.40 -1.99
C LEU A 116 3.84 1.86 -2.93
N VAL A 117 5.11 2.02 -2.56
CA VAL A 117 6.26 1.45 -3.27
C VAL A 117 6.21 -0.08 -3.30
N ALA A 118 5.64 -0.71 -2.27
CA ALA A 118 5.52 -2.16 -2.19
C ALA A 118 4.45 -2.76 -3.12
N VAL A 119 3.51 -1.95 -3.64
CA VAL A 119 2.37 -2.40 -4.48
C VAL A 119 2.84 -3.21 -5.69
N GLY A 120 3.94 -2.82 -6.34
CA GLY A 120 4.44 -3.57 -7.49
C GLY A 120 5.01 -4.92 -7.12
N SER A 121 5.67 -5.03 -5.97
CA SER A 121 6.14 -6.32 -5.46
C SER A 121 4.99 -7.26 -5.11
N TYR A 122 3.88 -6.74 -4.57
CA TYR A 122 2.68 -7.54 -4.32
C TYR A 122 2.13 -8.14 -5.62
N GLY A 123 2.10 -7.35 -6.70
CA GLY A 123 1.67 -7.84 -8.01
C GLY A 123 2.55 -8.98 -8.54
N ILE A 124 3.87 -8.90 -8.30
CA ILE A 124 4.83 -9.95 -8.66
C ILE A 124 4.60 -11.21 -7.81
N SER A 125 4.53 -11.11 -6.48
CA SER A 125 4.29 -12.27 -5.58
C SER A 125 3.00 -12.98 -5.93
N ARG A 126 1.91 -12.23 -6.18
CA ARG A 126 0.63 -12.81 -6.61
C ARG A 126 0.74 -13.54 -7.96
N ALA A 127 1.59 -13.08 -8.87
CA ALA A 127 1.83 -13.78 -10.14
C ALA A 127 2.59 -15.12 -9.92
N ILE A 128 3.57 -15.12 -9.00
CA ILE A 128 4.32 -16.33 -8.60
C ILE A 128 3.37 -17.36 -7.98
N GLU A 129 2.52 -16.95 -7.04
CA GLU A 129 1.51 -17.82 -6.40
C GLU A 129 0.50 -18.39 -7.39
N ALA A 130 0.12 -17.61 -8.40
CA ALA A 130 -0.72 -18.08 -9.49
C ALA A 130 0.00 -19.05 -10.45
N GLY A 131 1.27 -19.40 -10.19
CA GLY A 131 2.09 -20.25 -11.05
C GLY A 131 2.43 -19.62 -12.41
N ARG A 132 2.26 -18.30 -12.54
CA ARG A 132 2.56 -17.56 -13.79
C ARG A 132 3.98 -17.03 -13.75
N VAL A 133 4.59 -16.87 -14.93
CA VAL A 133 5.88 -16.19 -15.05
C VAL A 133 5.67 -14.69 -14.84
N PRO A 134 6.27 -14.07 -13.79
CA PRO A 134 6.07 -12.66 -13.53
C PRO A 134 6.66 -11.78 -14.63
N ASN A 135 6.01 -10.67 -14.92
CA ASN A 135 6.50 -9.66 -15.84
C ASN A 135 6.34 -8.25 -15.26
N LEU A 136 6.96 -7.25 -15.89
CA LEU A 136 6.88 -5.85 -15.44
C LEU A 136 5.45 -5.28 -15.45
N GLY A 137 4.56 -5.86 -16.26
CA GLY A 137 3.14 -5.50 -16.27
C GLY A 137 2.42 -5.91 -14.98
N ASP A 138 2.82 -7.02 -14.36
CA ASP A 138 2.29 -7.41 -13.04
C ASP A 138 2.74 -6.42 -11.96
N ALA A 139 3.98 -5.89 -12.05
CA ALA A 139 4.49 -4.89 -11.11
C ALA A 139 3.86 -3.50 -11.28
N PHE A 140 3.92 -2.92 -12.48
CA PHE A 140 3.39 -1.57 -12.73
C PHE A 140 1.89 -1.53 -12.98
N GLY A 141 1.24 -2.68 -13.17
CA GLY A 141 -0.20 -2.82 -13.40
C GLY A 141 -0.99 -3.29 -12.18
N ALA A 142 -0.33 -3.66 -11.07
CA ALA A 142 -0.94 -4.23 -9.88
C ALA A 142 -2.12 -3.41 -9.33
N TRP A 143 -2.03 -2.08 -9.43
CA TRP A 143 -3.02 -1.14 -8.91
C TRP A 143 -4.29 -1.00 -9.75
N LYS A 144 -4.32 -1.48 -11.01
CA LYS A 144 -5.40 -1.17 -11.96
C LYS A 144 -6.76 -1.72 -11.55
N GLY A 145 -6.80 -2.88 -10.90
CA GLY A 145 -8.06 -3.51 -10.45
C GLY A 145 -8.78 -2.70 -9.36
N HIS A 146 -8.02 -2.02 -8.51
CA HIS A 146 -8.51 -1.39 -7.28
C HIS A 146 -8.03 0.07 -7.14
N ALA A 147 -7.79 0.72 -8.28
CA ALA A 147 -7.12 2.02 -8.37
C ALA A 147 -7.74 3.09 -7.47
N GLY A 148 -9.07 3.14 -7.36
CA GLY A 148 -9.77 4.11 -6.52
C GLY A 148 -9.45 3.94 -5.03
N GLN A 149 -9.50 2.71 -4.52
CA GLN A 149 -9.23 2.44 -3.10
C GLN A 149 -7.74 2.59 -2.77
N LEU A 150 -6.84 2.15 -3.65
CA LEU A 150 -5.41 2.40 -3.52
C LEU A 150 -5.07 3.89 -3.60
N ALA A 151 -5.76 4.67 -4.43
CA ALA A 151 -5.58 6.12 -4.48
C ALA A 151 -5.99 6.79 -3.16
N MET A 152 -7.08 6.33 -2.51
CA MET A 152 -7.48 6.83 -1.19
C MET A 152 -6.43 6.50 -0.12
N MET A 153 -5.85 5.30 -0.15
CA MET A 153 -4.69 4.98 0.70
C MET A 153 -3.50 5.88 0.39
N GLY A 154 -3.25 6.18 -0.90
CA GLY A 154 -2.22 7.12 -1.33
C GLY A 154 -2.42 8.53 -0.77
N VAL A 155 -3.66 9.03 -0.80
CA VAL A 155 -4.03 10.32 -0.18
C VAL A 155 -3.80 10.28 1.33
N MET A 156 -4.17 9.20 2.00
CA MET A 156 -3.91 9.03 3.44
C MET A 156 -2.41 9.08 3.73
N MET A 157 -1.59 8.33 2.97
CA MET A 157 -0.12 8.36 3.11
C MET A 157 0.46 9.75 2.81
N MET A 158 -0.11 10.48 1.84
CA MET A 158 0.25 11.85 1.55
C MET A 158 -0.03 12.79 2.73
N ILE A 159 -1.16 12.61 3.43
CA ILE A 159 -1.47 13.41 4.64
C ILE A 159 -0.43 13.16 5.73
N PHE A 160 -0.04 11.91 5.98
CA PHE A 160 1.05 11.59 6.91
C PHE A 160 2.37 12.24 6.49
N PHE A 161 2.70 12.16 5.20
CA PHE A 161 3.91 12.77 4.66
C PHE A 161 3.91 14.30 4.81
N LEU A 162 2.81 14.97 4.49
CA LEU A 162 2.67 16.42 4.66
C LEU A 162 2.73 16.83 6.14
N ALA A 163 2.09 16.07 7.03
CA ALA A 163 2.18 16.29 8.48
C ALA A 163 3.62 16.15 8.96
N TRP A 164 4.35 15.14 8.48
CA TRP A 164 5.77 14.95 8.76
C TRP A 164 6.61 16.14 8.28
N ILE A 165 6.49 16.53 7.02
CA ILE A 165 7.21 17.68 6.44
C ILE A 165 6.95 18.94 7.30
N ARG A 166 5.70 19.18 7.69
CA ARG A 166 5.34 20.32 8.55
C ARG A 166 5.98 20.22 9.93
N LEU A 167 5.94 19.06 10.57
CA LEU A 167 6.56 18.84 11.88
C LEU A 167 8.08 18.98 11.82
N ALA A 168 8.72 18.45 10.78
CA ALA A 168 10.15 18.60 10.55
C ALA A 168 10.55 20.07 10.38
N THR A 169 9.78 20.86 9.63
CA THR A 169 10.01 22.31 9.49
C THR A 169 9.83 23.05 10.83
N LEU A 170 8.80 22.72 11.61
CA LEU A 170 8.56 23.35 12.91
C LEU A 170 9.65 23.00 13.92
N LEU A 171 10.09 21.74 13.96
CA LEU A 171 11.22 21.31 14.78
C LEU A 171 12.50 22.02 14.36
N PHE A 172 12.78 22.07 13.07
CA PHE A 172 13.94 22.81 12.58
C PHE A 172 13.90 24.28 13.00
N ALA A 173 12.76 24.95 12.83
CA ALA A 173 12.58 26.34 13.22
C ALA A 173 12.69 26.57 14.73
N LEU A 174 12.30 25.57 15.55
CA LEU A 174 12.39 25.65 17.00
C LEU A 174 13.85 25.68 17.50
N PHE A 175 14.74 24.89 16.88
CA PHE A 175 16.13 24.77 17.31
C PHE A 175 17.08 25.74 16.57
N PHE A 176 16.86 25.96 15.27
CA PHE A 176 17.75 26.76 14.42
C PHE A 176 17.16 28.12 14.01
N GLY A 177 15.92 28.42 14.39
CA GLY A 177 15.24 29.66 13.98
C GLY A 177 14.78 29.64 12.51
N LEU A 178 14.40 30.81 12.00
CA LEU A 178 13.88 30.96 10.63
C LEU A 178 15.00 31.13 9.58
N GLU A 179 16.24 31.36 10.01
CA GLU A 179 17.40 31.51 9.11
C GLU A 179 18.14 30.18 9.00
N ALA A 180 18.05 29.55 7.83
CA ALA A 180 18.76 28.30 7.58
C ALA A 180 20.29 28.54 7.61
N PRO A 181 21.05 27.78 8.42
CA PRO A 181 22.51 27.80 8.37
C PRO A 181 23.02 27.49 6.96
N ASN A 182 24.22 27.98 6.63
CA ASN A 182 24.89 27.64 5.36
C ASN A 182 24.95 26.11 5.16
N PRO A 183 24.76 25.60 3.93
CA PRO A 183 24.70 24.17 3.64
C PRO A 183 25.88 23.35 4.18
N GLU A 184 27.08 23.92 4.11
CA GLU A 184 28.31 23.30 4.59
C GLU A 184 28.34 23.15 6.12
N THR A 185 27.69 24.08 6.82
CA THR A 185 27.65 24.11 8.28
C THR A 185 26.44 23.42 8.88
N LEU A 186 25.38 23.20 8.11
CA LEU A 186 24.15 22.63 8.64
C LEU A 186 24.36 21.20 9.13
N TYR A 187 24.92 20.33 8.29
CA TYR A 187 25.12 18.92 8.63
C TYR A 187 26.11 18.73 9.78
N SER A 188 27.18 19.52 9.80
CA SER A 188 28.14 19.48 10.92
C SER A 188 27.49 19.98 12.21
N SER A 189 26.72 21.07 12.16
CA SER A 189 26.00 21.57 13.34
C SER A 189 24.99 20.56 13.86
N LEU A 190 24.23 19.91 12.98
CA LEU A 190 23.24 18.90 13.35
C LEU A 190 23.85 17.70 14.09
N LEU A 191 25.04 17.27 13.68
CA LEU A 191 25.69 16.07 14.20
C LEU A 191 26.65 16.33 15.37
N THR A 192 27.09 17.57 15.57
CA THR A 192 28.12 17.90 16.58
C THR A 192 27.63 18.83 17.68
N THR A 193 26.57 19.59 17.47
CA THR A 193 26.04 20.50 18.50
C THR A 193 25.03 19.79 19.41
N PRO A 194 24.96 20.13 20.71
CA PRO A 194 23.94 19.61 21.60
C PRO A 194 22.52 19.86 21.09
N ASP A 195 22.24 21.06 20.57
CA ASP A 195 20.93 21.43 20.03
C ASP A 195 20.58 20.59 18.79
N GLY A 196 21.54 20.37 17.90
CA GLY A 196 21.39 19.50 16.73
C GLY A 196 21.08 18.05 17.12
N LEU A 197 21.81 17.50 18.09
CA LEU A 197 21.60 16.14 18.57
C LEU A 197 20.25 15.97 19.28
N ILE A 198 19.82 16.95 20.08
CA ILE A 198 18.49 16.96 20.71
C ILE A 198 17.41 17.04 19.63
N MET A 199 17.58 17.91 18.64
CA MET A 199 16.65 18.03 17.52
C MET A 199 16.52 16.71 16.75
N LEU A 200 17.63 16.04 16.47
CA LEU A 200 17.62 14.72 15.83
C LEU A 200 16.92 13.68 16.69
N ALA A 201 17.21 13.60 17.99
CA ALA A 201 16.56 12.66 18.89
C ALA A 201 15.03 12.88 18.97
N VAL A 202 14.59 14.13 19.13
CA VAL A 202 13.17 14.50 19.18
C VAL A 202 12.49 14.26 17.82
N GLY A 203 13.16 14.63 16.73
CA GLY A 203 12.68 14.43 15.36
C GLY A 203 12.53 12.95 15.02
N THR A 204 13.50 12.10 15.41
CA THR A 204 13.41 10.65 15.24
C THR A 204 12.29 10.06 16.10
N ALA A 205 12.08 10.54 17.32
CA ALA A 205 10.98 10.05 18.17
C ALA A 205 9.61 10.39 17.55
N ILE A 206 9.38 11.64 17.13
CA ILE A 206 8.13 12.08 16.49
C ILE A 206 7.92 11.36 15.16
N GLY A 207 8.98 11.29 14.34
CA GLY A 207 8.96 10.57 13.07
C GLY A 207 8.67 9.09 13.24
N GLY A 208 9.24 8.45 14.26
CA GLY A 208 8.99 7.05 14.61
C GLY A 208 7.53 6.79 14.99
N VAL A 209 6.92 7.67 15.79
CA VAL A 209 5.49 7.58 16.15
C VAL A 209 4.61 7.72 14.91
N LEU A 210 4.89 8.71 14.05
CA LEU A 210 4.14 8.89 12.80
C LEU A 210 4.32 7.72 11.84
N ALA A 211 5.55 7.24 11.66
CA ALA A 211 5.86 6.12 10.79
C ALA A 211 5.18 4.84 11.29
N PHE A 212 5.17 4.60 12.61
CA PHE A 212 4.44 3.47 13.19
C PHE A 212 2.92 3.61 13.02
N GLY A 213 2.37 4.82 13.12
CA GLY A 213 0.97 5.09 12.81
C GLY A 213 0.63 4.80 11.35
N ALA A 214 1.44 5.31 10.41
CA ALA A 214 1.30 5.04 8.98
C ALA A 214 1.42 3.55 8.65
N PHE A 215 2.40 2.86 9.25
CA PHE A 215 2.56 1.41 9.18
C PHE A 215 1.31 0.69 9.68
N THR A 216 0.79 1.07 10.85
CA THR A 216 -0.37 0.44 11.48
C THR A 216 -1.60 0.45 10.58
N ILE A 217 -1.83 1.55 9.86
CA ILE A 217 -2.99 1.68 8.98
C ILE A 217 -2.79 1.10 7.59
N SER A 218 -1.54 0.84 7.15
CA SER A 218 -1.24 0.51 5.75
C SER A 218 -0.72 -0.91 5.53
N VAL A 219 0.00 -1.48 6.50
CA VAL A 219 0.78 -2.72 6.33
C VAL A 219 -0.04 -3.89 5.81
N VAL A 220 -1.27 -4.03 6.28
CA VAL A 220 -2.22 -5.06 5.83
C VAL A 220 -3.30 -4.47 4.93
N ALA A 221 -3.62 -3.18 5.08
CA ALA A 221 -4.70 -2.55 4.30
C ALA A 221 -4.44 -2.63 2.79
N ILE A 222 -3.24 -2.23 2.34
CA ILE A 222 -2.92 -2.21 0.91
C ILE A 222 -2.98 -3.59 0.24
N PRO A 223 -2.33 -4.65 0.78
CA PRO A 223 -2.44 -5.97 0.16
C PRO A 223 -3.87 -6.50 0.22
N THR A 224 -4.61 -6.25 1.31
CA THR A 224 -6.03 -6.66 1.40
C THR A 224 -6.88 -5.98 0.32
N LEU A 225 -6.69 -4.68 0.08
CA LEU A 225 -7.42 -3.94 -0.98
C LEU A 225 -7.04 -4.37 -2.38
N MET A 226 -5.86 -4.98 -2.56
CA MET A 226 -5.40 -5.49 -3.85
C MET A 226 -5.91 -6.92 -4.12
N ASP A 227 -6.18 -7.66 -3.06
CA ASP A 227 -6.66 -9.03 -3.12
C ASP A 227 -8.20 -9.12 -3.09
N GLN A 228 -8.86 -8.20 -2.39
CA GLN A 228 -10.30 -8.23 -2.12
C GLN A 228 -11.00 -6.92 -2.50
N ASP A 229 -12.27 -7.02 -2.91
CA ASP A 229 -13.13 -5.88 -3.21
C ASP A 229 -13.66 -5.22 -1.92
N LEU A 230 -12.75 -4.63 -1.15
CA LEU A 230 -13.06 -3.92 0.09
C LEU A 230 -12.92 -2.41 -0.07
N THR A 231 -13.58 -1.67 0.80
CA THR A 231 -13.37 -0.23 0.94
C THR A 231 -12.06 0.05 1.68
N PHE A 232 -11.41 1.18 1.38
CA PHE A 232 -10.14 1.56 2.02
C PHE A 232 -10.26 1.60 3.56
N MET A 233 -11.44 1.96 4.07
CA MET A 233 -11.69 2.03 5.52
C MET A 233 -11.74 0.64 6.15
N GLU A 234 -12.36 -0.34 5.49
CA GLU A 234 -12.33 -1.75 5.94
C GLU A 234 -10.91 -2.31 5.92
N GLY A 235 -10.10 -1.95 4.92
CA GLY A 235 -8.68 -2.29 4.87
C GLY A 235 -7.90 -1.71 6.05
N ILE A 236 -8.11 -0.43 6.38
CA ILE A 236 -7.48 0.22 7.54
C ILE A 236 -7.90 -0.47 8.84
N GLU A 237 -9.18 -0.79 9.00
CA GLU A 237 -9.69 -1.50 10.18
C GLU A 237 -9.04 -2.88 10.34
N ALA A 238 -8.93 -3.65 9.25
CA ALA A 238 -8.24 -4.93 9.23
C ALA A 238 -6.76 -4.77 9.61
N SER A 239 -6.10 -3.72 9.13
CA SER A 239 -4.70 -3.43 9.44
C SER A 239 -4.48 -3.07 10.91
N ILE A 240 -5.30 -2.18 11.45
CA ILE A 240 -5.24 -1.80 12.87
C ILE A 240 -5.49 -3.03 13.75
N ARG A 241 -6.49 -3.86 13.42
CA ARG A 241 -6.77 -5.10 14.17
C ARG A 241 -5.61 -6.09 14.09
N SER A 242 -4.96 -6.21 12.93
CA SER A 242 -3.79 -7.08 12.73
C SER A 242 -2.62 -6.66 13.61
N VAL A 243 -2.33 -5.36 13.65
CA VAL A 243 -1.25 -4.81 14.49
C VAL A 243 -1.60 -4.86 15.97
N ALA A 244 -2.83 -4.50 16.36
CA ALA A 244 -3.24 -4.53 17.76
C ALA A 244 -3.20 -5.96 18.34
N LYS A 245 -3.66 -6.96 17.57
CA LYS A 245 -3.63 -8.37 17.99
C LYS A 245 -2.21 -8.94 18.05
N ASN A 246 -1.30 -8.45 17.20
CA ASN A 246 0.07 -8.96 17.06
C ASN A 246 1.11 -7.87 17.33
N PHE A 247 0.90 -7.06 18.36
CA PHE A 247 1.68 -5.83 18.57
C PHE A 247 3.20 -6.05 18.60
N ARG A 248 3.66 -7.08 19.33
CA ARG A 248 5.09 -7.37 19.46
C ARG A 248 5.73 -7.85 18.15
N PRO A 249 5.20 -8.87 17.44
CA PRO A 249 5.69 -9.24 16.11
C PRO A 249 5.66 -8.09 15.11
N MET A 250 4.59 -7.28 15.12
CA MET A 250 4.42 -6.19 14.17
C MET A 250 5.35 -5.00 14.47
N LEU A 251 5.67 -4.74 15.74
CA LEU A 251 6.68 -3.77 16.12
C LEU A 251 8.08 -4.22 15.68
N LEU A 252 8.41 -5.50 15.84
CA LEU A 252 9.64 -6.08 15.33
C LEU A 252 9.70 -5.98 13.79
N TRP A 253 8.59 -6.27 13.11
CA TRP A 253 8.51 -6.14 11.66
C TRP A 253 8.73 -4.70 11.19
N ALA A 254 8.07 -3.72 11.82
CA ALA A 254 8.30 -2.31 11.54
C ALA A 254 9.78 -1.92 11.74
N ALA A 255 10.42 -2.39 12.81
CA ALA A 255 11.83 -2.13 13.07
C ALA A 255 12.75 -2.74 11.99
N ILE A 256 12.44 -3.95 11.51
CA ILE A 256 13.17 -4.60 10.40
C ILE A 256 13.01 -3.77 9.12
N LEU A 257 11.79 -3.38 8.75
CA LEU A 257 11.53 -2.54 7.58
C LEU A 257 12.32 -1.22 7.64
N THR A 258 12.25 -0.52 8.76
CA THR A 258 12.98 0.73 8.97
C THR A 258 14.49 0.51 8.89
N GLY A 259 15.04 -0.51 9.57
CA GLY A 259 16.46 -0.81 9.54
C GLY A 259 16.98 -1.13 8.14
N CYS A 260 16.25 -1.95 7.39
CA CYS A 260 16.60 -2.29 6.01
C CYS A 260 16.58 -1.06 5.09
N VAL A 261 15.55 -0.21 5.18
CA VAL A 261 15.51 1.00 4.35
C VAL A 261 16.60 2.00 4.74
N LEU A 262 16.91 2.15 6.03
CA LEU A 262 18.03 2.97 6.48
C LEU A 262 19.35 2.48 5.85
N VAL A 263 19.60 1.17 5.85
CA VAL A 263 20.76 0.58 5.16
C VAL A 263 20.75 0.92 3.67
N GLY A 264 19.60 0.77 3.00
CA GLY A 264 19.47 1.10 1.58
C GLY A 264 19.77 2.58 1.28
N VAL A 265 19.27 3.50 2.10
CA VAL A 265 19.55 4.94 1.98
C VAL A 265 21.03 5.24 2.22
N MET A 266 21.65 4.64 3.25
CA MET A 266 23.08 4.83 3.56
C MET A 266 24.00 4.36 2.43
N THR A 267 23.57 3.39 1.61
CA THR A 267 24.29 2.97 0.40
C THR A 267 24.03 3.86 -0.83
N PHE A 268 23.73 5.14 -0.62
CA PHE A 268 23.33 6.09 -1.68
C PHE A 268 22.16 5.58 -2.52
N TYR A 269 21.15 5.01 -1.87
CA TYR A 269 19.96 4.39 -2.46
C TYR A 269 20.21 3.11 -3.26
N ILE A 270 21.44 2.76 -3.65
CA ILE A 270 21.71 1.59 -4.50
C ILE A 270 21.20 0.29 -3.86
N GLY A 271 21.36 0.14 -2.54
CA GLY A 271 20.83 -1.01 -1.80
C GLY A 271 19.31 -1.14 -1.86
N LEU A 272 18.57 -0.04 -2.08
CA LEU A 272 17.11 -0.07 -2.23
C LEU A 272 16.66 -0.83 -3.47
N ALA A 273 17.50 -0.97 -4.50
CA ALA A 273 17.17 -1.77 -5.68
C ALA A 273 16.91 -3.25 -5.32
N LEU A 274 17.57 -3.75 -4.27
CA LEU A 274 17.38 -5.11 -3.75
C LEU A 274 16.42 -5.13 -2.57
N ILE A 275 16.56 -4.16 -1.67
CA ILE A 275 15.81 -4.13 -0.42
C ILE A 275 14.31 -3.88 -0.65
N LEU A 276 13.94 -2.92 -1.51
CA LEU A 276 12.51 -2.59 -1.71
C LEU A 276 11.72 -3.78 -2.26
N PRO A 277 12.19 -4.48 -3.32
CA PRO A 277 11.46 -5.63 -3.81
C PRO A 277 11.33 -6.75 -2.78
N VAL A 278 12.43 -7.09 -2.08
CA VAL A 278 12.44 -8.14 -1.05
C VAL A 278 11.47 -7.81 0.09
N LEU A 279 11.47 -6.57 0.60
CA LEU A 279 10.55 -6.15 1.65
C LEU A 279 9.10 -6.13 1.18
N GLY A 280 8.85 -5.76 -0.09
CA GLY A 280 7.53 -5.82 -0.70
C GLY A 280 7.01 -7.27 -0.77
N HIS A 281 7.80 -8.20 -1.29
CA HIS A 281 7.45 -9.63 -1.28
C HIS A 281 7.21 -10.15 0.13
N ALA A 282 8.11 -9.83 1.08
CA ALA A 282 7.95 -10.24 2.47
C ALA A 282 6.68 -9.68 3.13
N SER A 283 6.29 -8.45 2.78
CA SER A 283 5.06 -7.83 3.30
C SER A 283 3.79 -8.50 2.73
N TRP A 284 3.86 -9.07 1.53
CA TRP A 284 2.80 -9.92 0.98
C TRP A 284 2.63 -11.19 1.82
N HIS A 285 3.72 -11.91 2.09
CA HIS A 285 3.71 -13.09 2.98
C HIS A 285 3.23 -12.77 4.40
N ALA A 286 3.59 -11.60 4.92
CA ALA A 286 3.08 -11.13 6.21
C ALA A 286 1.56 -10.97 6.20
N TYR A 287 1.01 -10.40 5.12
CA TYR A 287 -0.43 -10.26 4.93
C TYR A 287 -1.14 -11.63 4.91
N GLU A 288 -0.65 -12.59 4.12
CA GLU A 288 -1.26 -13.93 4.04
C GLU A 288 -1.26 -14.68 5.37
N ASP A 289 -0.20 -14.53 6.17
CA ASP A 289 -0.11 -15.14 7.49
C ASP A 289 -1.06 -14.48 8.51
N LEU A 290 -1.23 -13.15 8.43
CA LEU A 290 -2.03 -12.36 9.36
C LEU A 290 -3.53 -12.41 9.05
N VAL A 291 -3.91 -12.47 7.77
CA VAL A 291 -5.30 -12.32 7.33
C VAL A 291 -5.78 -13.62 6.71
N ARG A 292 -6.88 -14.16 7.24
CA ARG A 292 -7.66 -15.19 6.55
C ARG A 292 -9.01 -14.69 6.10
N ILE A 293 -9.33 -15.11 4.88
CA ILE A 293 -10.48 -14.69 4.11
C ILE A 293 -11.38 -15.92 4.03
N GLU A 294 -12.53 -15.86 4.70
CA GLU A 294 -13.51 -16.94 4.70
C GLU A 294 -14.75 -16.53 3.89
N PRO A 295 -15.09 -17.26 2.80
CA PRO A 295 -16.32 -17.02 2.05
C PRO A 295 -17.55 -17.31 2.92
N LEU A 296 -18.53 -16.40 2.92
CA LEU A 296 -19.73 -16.50 3.76
C LEU A 296 -20.57 -17.77 3.51
N GLU A 297 -20.47 -18.39 2.34
CA GLU A 297 -21.22 -19.58 1.95
C GLU A 297 -20.90 -20.84 2.79
N LYS A 298 -19.76 -20.86 3.50
CA LYS A 298 -19.34 -21.99 4.34
C LYS A 298 -19.90 -21.98 5.78
N LEU A 299 -20.66 -20.97 6.17
CA LEU A 299 -21.15 -20.80 7.54
C LEU A 299 -22.66 -21.05 7.69
N GLU A 300 -23.37 -21.26 6.57
CA GLU A 300 -24.80 -21.60 6.56
C GLU A 300 -25.07 -23.11 6.35
N SER A 301 -24.00 -23.93 6.27
CA SER A 301 -24.06 -25.41 6.20
C SER A 301 -23.53 -26.06 7.47
#